data_AF-A0A1H2Z4V5-F1
#
_entry.id   AF-A0A1H2Z4V5-F1
#
_cell.length_a   1.000
_cell.length_b   1.000
_cell.length_c   1.000
_cell.angle_alpha   90.00
_cell.angle_beta   90.00
_cell.angle_gamma   90.00
#
_symmetry.space_group_name_H-M   'P 1'
#
loop_
_entity.id
_entity.type
_entity.pdbx_description
1 polymer ?
#
loop_
_entity_poly.entity_id
_entity_poly.type
_entity_poly.pdbx_seq_one_letter_code
_entity_poly.pdbx_strand_id
1 'polypeptide(L)'
;MNRSNFNQTGGYPLKTERLQEMQTAYSIFNALGALAGDLTIISGCKLTGKTIGDGAVYIGGELYAFKAAAVTLTSTVVIIEEAVNRGFKNGGLKEVHTIRYATFGTAETSWPWTDFKRMDSLKSIQARLLPAGTNPQLYCGSVSTIPTGWQLCDGSNGTPNLKGQFIVGYDPDDADYNAIGMIGGSKKVSLTATNNGAHSHTYKQYELDQEVSSNGSGVRAINKSNTQTGSFTTEQSGSGTPHENRPPYYTLAYIIYIG
;
A
#
# COMPACT_ATOMS: atom_id res chain seq x y z
N MET A 1 27.43 23.35 12.14
CA MET A 1 26.90 24.41 13.02
C MET A 1 28.04 25.36 13.34
N ASN A 2 27.78 26.67 13.38
CA ASN A 2 28.82 27.66 13.69
C ASN A 2 29.28 27.49 15.14
N ARG A 3 30.58 27.66 15.38
CA ARG A 3 31.18 27.57 16.71
C ARG A 3 31.79 28.91 17.08
N SER A 4 31.25 29.55 18.10
CA SER A 4 31.83 30.77 18.68
C SER A 4 32.76 30.39 19.84
N ASN A 5 34.01 30.85 19.80
CA ASN A 5 34.94 30.67 20.91
C ASN A 5 34.96 31.91 21.80
N PHE A 6 34.18 31.87 22.88
CA PHE A 6 34.06 33.01 23.82
C PHE A 6 35.21 33.11 24.82
N ASN A 7 35.90 31.99 25.10
CA ASN A 7 36.97 31.93 26.09
C ASN A 7 38.33 32.06 25.41
N GLN A 8 38.77 33.30 25.21
CA GLN A 8 40.03 33.64 24.56
C GLN A 8 40.96 34.39 25.50
N THR A 9 42.26 34.08 25.42
CA THR A 9 43.30 34.85 26.10
C THR A 9 43.26 36.31 25.61
N GLY A 10 43.19 37.27 26.53
CA GLY A 10 42.96 38.69 26.22
C GLY A 10 41.49 39.14 26.32
N GLY A 11 40.56 38.21 26.53
CA GLY A 11 39.13 38.48 26.70
C GLY A 11 38.40 38.72 25.38
N TYR A 12 37.15 38.26 25.30
CA TYR A 12 36.28 38.50 24.14
C TYR A 12 35.00 39.24 24.55
N PRO A 13 34.85 40.53 24.22
CA PRO A 13 33.73 41.34 24.71
C PRO A 13 32.36 40.84 24.21
N LEU A 14 31.40 40.70 25.13
CA LEU A 14 30.02 40.37 24.79
C LEU A 14 29.30 41.59 24.21
N LYS A 15 29.30 41.71 22.89
CA LYS A 15 28.54 42.72 22.12
C LYS A 15 27.27 42.10 21.54
N THR A 16 26.30 42.95 21.19
CA THR A 16 25.02 42.54 20.58
C THR A 16 25.18 41.67 19.34
N GLU A 17 26.20 41.96 18.51
CA GLU A 17 26.56 41.14 17.35
C GLU A 17 26.80 39.66 17.71
N ARG A 18 27.37 39.37 18.89
CA ARG A 18 27.64 37.98 19.31
C ARG A 18 26.35 37.22 19.60
N LEU A 19 25.35 37.93 20.15
CA LEU A 19 24.02 37.37 20.37
C LEU A 19 23.26 37.20 19.04
N GLN A 20 23.46 38.11 18.09
CA GLN A 20 22.94 37.96 16.73
C GLN A 20 23.53 36.73 16.03
N GLU A 21 24.84 36.50 16.16
CA GLU A 21 25.50 35.29 15.63
C GLU A 21 24.92 34.02 16.24
N MET A 22 24.64 34.02 17.55
CA MET A 22 23.96 32.90 18.21
C MET A 22 22.53 32.71 17.67
N GLN A 23 21.78 33.79 17.45
CA GLN A 23 20.45 33.74 16.84
C GLN A 23 20.46 33.13 15.44
N THR A 24 21.39 33.56 14.60
CA THR A 24 21.60 32.98 13.27
C THR A 24 22.07 31.53 13.37
N ALA A 25 22.86 31.16 14.36
CA ALA A 25 23.35 29.79 14.50
C ALA A 25 22.23 28.78 14.80
N TYR A 26 21.26 29.11 15.67
CA TYR A 26 20.17 28.19 16.00
C TYR A 26 19.00 28.23 15.02
N SER A 27 18.92 29.22 14.11
CA SER A 27 17.85 29.27 13.10
C SER A 27 17.86 28.05 12.16
N ILE A 28 19.01 27.39 12.01
CA ILE A 28 19.15 26.14 11.25
C ILE A 28 18.21 25.03 11.75
N PHE A 29 17.79 25.05 13.01
CA PHE A 29 16.88 24.04 13.55
C PHE A 29 15.47 24.12 12.96
N ASN A 30 15.07 25.26 12.41
CA ASN A 30 13.84 25.36 11.64
C ASN A 30 13.86 24.43 10.42
N ALA A 31 15.03 24.21 9.79
CA ALA A 31 15.16 23.30 8.66
C ALA A 31 14.84 21.84 9.03
N LEU A 32 14.95 21.46 10.31
CA LEU A 32 14.56 20.11 10.75
C LEU A 32 13.05 19.88 10.65
N GLY A 33 12.24 20.94 10.72
CA GLY A 33 10.80 20.85 10.50
C GLY A 33 10.44 20.41 9.08
N ALA A 34 11.31 20.67 8.11
CA ALA A 34 11.10 20.25 6.72
C ALA A 34 11.06 18.72 6.56
N LEU A 35 11.68 17.97 7.49
CA LEU A 35 11.56 16.50 7.51
C LEU A 35 10.12 16.04 7.73
N ALA A 36 9.31 16.87 8.39
CA ALA A 36 7.90 16.60 8.62
C ALA A 36 7.00 17.10 7.46
N GLY A 37 7.54 17.91 6.55
CA GLY A 37 6.78 18.57 5.49
C GLY A 37 6.04 19.83 5.97
N ASP A 38 5.73 20.72 5.03
CA ASP A 38 5.01 21.96 5.31
C ASP A 38 3.58 21.71 5.81
N LEU A 39 3.04 22.64 6.58
CA LEU A 39 1.71 22.55 7.23
C LEU A 39 1.58 21.26 8.06
N THR A 40 2.53 21.04 8.96
CA THR A 40 2.56 19.82 9.79
C THR A 40 2.47 20.13 11.27
N ILE A 41 1.66 19.34 11.99
CA ILE A 41 1.59 19.34 13.44
C ILE A 41 2.76 18.50 13.98
N ILE A 42 3.73 19.18 14.59
CA ILE A 42 4.94 18.57 15.14
C ILE A 42 4.67 17.95 16.52
N SER A 43 3.95 18.67 17.38
CA SER A 43 3.60 18.19 18.73
C SER A 43 2.36 18.88 19.27
N GLY A 44 1.75 18.34 20.32
CA GLY A 44 0.56 18.95 20.94
C GLY A 44 -0.62 19.05 19.97
N CYS A 45 -1.34 20.17 19.97
CA CYS A 45 -2.49 20.45 19.10
C CYS A 45 -3.54 19.33 19.13
N LYS A 46 -3.87 18.87 20.34
CA LYS A 46 -4.90 17.84 20.54
C LYS A 46 -6.26 18.51 20.76
N LEU A 47 -7.29 17.96 20.13
CA LEU A 47 -8.66 18.41 20.34
C LEU A 47 -9.16 17.93 21.70
N THR A 48 -9.67 18.87 22.51
CA THR A 48 -10.39 18.59 23.76
C THR A 48 -11.65 19.43 23.76
N GLY A 49 -12.82 18.79 23.66
CA GLY A 49 -14.10 19.47 23.46
C GLY A 49 -14.10 20.22 22.13
N LYS A 50 -14.13 21.57 22.18
CA LYS A 50 -14.07 22.46 21.01
C LYS A 50 -12.76 23.25 20.91
N THR A 51 -11.74 22.86 21.68
CA THR A 51 -10.48 23.59 21.75
C THR A 51 -9.35 22.70 21.27
N ILE A 52 -8.52 23.23 20.37
CA ILE A 52 -7.21 22.63 20.08
C ILE A 52 -6.26 23.17 21.13
N GLY A 53 -5.63 22.28 21.90
CA GLY A 53 -4.66 22.67 22.92
C GLY A 53 -3.34 23.18 22.34
N ASP A 54 -2.46 23.65 23.22
CA ASP A 54 -1.12 24.12 22.84
C ASP A 54 -0.31 23.03 22.11
N GLY A 55 0.64 23.46 21.29
CA GLY A 55 1.51 22.56 20.56
C GLY A 55 2.56 23.28 19.72
N ALA A 56 2.99 22.63 18.65
CA ALA A 56 3.91 23.21 17.69
C ALA A 56 3.54 22.79 16.27
N VAL A 57 3.63 23.73 15.34
CA VAL A 57 3.34 23.54 13.93
C VAL A 57 4.50 24.04 13.08
N TYR A 58 4.66 23.45 11.90
CA TYR A 58 5.64 23.88 10.91
C TYR A 58 4.93 24.50 9.72
N ILE A 59 5.28 25.75 9.40
CA ILE A 59 4.62 26.57 8.37
C ILE A 59 5.68 27.36 7.63
N GLY A 60 5.73 27.23 6.30
CA GLY A 60 6.53 28.11 5.44
C GLY A 60 8.02 28.12 5.75
N GLY A 61 8.57 27.02 6.27
CA GLY A 61 9.99 26.93 6.61
C GLY A 61 10.34 27.17 8.08
N GLU A 62 9.38 27.56 8.93
CA GLU A 62 9.61 27.88 10.34
C GLU A 62 8.73 27.08 11.31
N LEU A 63 9.28 26.82 12.49
CA LEU A 63 8.55 26.24 13.62
C LEU A 63 7.87 27.34 14.43
N TYR A 64 6.58 27.20 14.65
CA TYR A 64 5.78 28.08 15.50
C TYR A 64 5.21 27.31 16.67
N ALA A 65 5.25 27.91 17.86
CA ALA A 65 4.39 27.47 18.95
C ALA A 65 2.93 27.70 18.52
N PHE A 66 2.09 26.69 18.67
CA PHE A 66 0.66 26.82 18.49
C PHE A 66 0.01 27.14 19.84
N LYS A 67 -0.73 28.23 19.91
CA LYS A 67 -1.47 28.63 21.11
C LYS A 67 -2.90 28.11 21.06
N ALA A 68 -3.36 27.57 22.19
CA ALA A 68 -4.66 26.97 22.31
C ALA A 68 -5.77 27.94 21.92
N ALA A 69 -6.71 27.46 21.09
CA ALA A 69 -7.83 28.25 20.62
C ALA A 69 -9.02 27.35 20.28
N ALA A 70 -10.22 27.93 20.34
CA ALA A 70 -11.44 27.25 19.92
C ALA A 70 -11.40 27.01 18.40
N VAL A 71 -11.83 25.82 17.97
CA VAL A 71 -11.82 25.41 16.57
C VAL A 71 -13.24 25.25 16.02
N THR A 72 -13.41 25.67 14.77
CA THR A 72 -14.60 25.43 13.94
C THR A 72 -14.16 24.76 12.63
N LEU A 73 -15.12 24.22 11.87
CA LEU A 73 -14.83 23.55 10.58
C LEU A 73 -14.15 24.46 9.55
N THR A 74 -14.27 25.79 9.72
CA THR A 74 -13.71 26.79 8.80
C THR A 74 -12.55 27.56 9.42
N SER A 75 -12.00 27.10 10.55
CA SER A 75 -10.89 27.79 11.21
C SER A 75 -9.63 27.76 10.34
N THR A 76 -8.99 28.92 10.23
CA THR A 76 -7.68 29.11 9.62
C THR A 76 -6.66 29.43 10.68
N VAL A 77 -5.44 28.94 10.50
CA VAL A 77 -4.28 29.28 11.31
C VAL A 77 -3.66 30.56 10.76
N VAL A 78 -3.28 31.45 11.66
CA VAL A 78 -2.56 32.69 11.36
C VAL A 78 -1.31 32.76 12.22
N ILE A 79 -0.29 33.48 11.75
CA ILE A 79 0.86 33.85 12.58
C ILE A 79 0.58 35.21 13.19
N ILE A 80 0.66 35.27 14.52
CA ILE A 80 0.58 36.51 15.29
C ILE A 80 1.99 36.92 15.69
N GLU A 81 2.29 38.21 15.53
CA GLU A 81 3.55 38.82 15.95
C GLU A 81 3.27 39.88 17.02
N GLU A 82 3.87 39.71 18.20
CA GLU A 82 3.74 40.61 19.34
C GLU A 82 5.08 41.28 19.66
N ALA A 83 5.12 42.60 19.50
CA ALA A 83 6.29 43.41 19.84
C ALA A 83 6.42 43.59 21.36
N VAL A 84 7.58 43.23 21.90
CA VAL A 84 7.94 43.41 23.30
C VAL A 84 8.79 44.67 23.41
N ASN A 85 8.19 45.73 23.92
CA ASN A 85 8.85 47.02 24.11
C ASN A 85 9.51 47.13 25.50
N ARG A 86 10.66 47.79 25.59
CA ARG A 86 11.36 48.12 26.84
C ARG A 86 11.83 49.56 26.86
N GLY A 87 11.86 50.15 28.05
CA GLY A 87 12.41 51.48 28.28
C GLY A 87 13.94 51.49 28.27
N PHE A 88 14.51 52.48 27.61
CA PHE A 88 15.95 52.72 27.55
C PHE A 88 16.32 53.92 28.44
N LYS A 89 17.60 54.02 28.83
CA LYS A 89 18.10 55.06 29.76
C LYS A 89 17.87 56.50 29.29
N ASN A 90 17.59 56.71 28.00
CA ASN A 90 17.25 58.00 27.41
C ASN A 90 15.75 58.32 27.47
N GLY A 91 14.94 57.50 28.16
CA GLY A 91 13.49 57.65 28.29
C GLY A 91 12.67 57.11 27.10
N GLY A 92 13.31 56.63 26.03
CA GLY A 92 12.62 56.07 24.87
C GLY A 92 12.21 54.61 25.07
N LEU A 93 11.07 54.21 24.51
CA LEU A 93 10.68 52.81 24.35
C LEU A 93 11.23 52.28 23.02
N LYS A 94 11.82 51.09 23.03
CA LYS A 94 12.22 50.38 21.82
C LYS A 94 11.74 48.94 21.88
N GLU A 95 11.39 48.39 20.72
CA GLU A 95 11.16 46.96 20.57
C GLU A 95 12.47 46.22 20.78
N VAL A 96 12.44 45.23 21.68
CA VAL A 96 13.61 44.42 22.02
C VAL A 96 13.44 42.95 21.64
N HIS A 97 12.20 42.48 21.51
CA HIS A 97 11.88 41.12 21.08
C HIS A 97 10.55 41.12 20.33
N THR A 98 10.42 40.24 19.34
CA THR A 98 9.15 39.94 18.68
C THR A 98 8.79 38.50 19.02
N ILE A 99 7.63 38.28 19.62
CA ILE A 99 7.11 36.94 19.90
C ILE A 99 6.22 36.55 18.72
N ARG A 100 6.54 35.45 18.05
CA ARG A 100 5.77 34.94 16.90
C ARG A 100 5.17 33.59 17.25
N TYR A 101 3.87 33.41 17.04
CA TYR A 101 3.18 32.15 17.32
C TYR A 101 2.01 31.93 16.38
N ALA A 102 1.63 30.67 16.21
CA ALA A 102 0.46 30.28 15.43
C ALA A 102 -0.76 30.16 16.35
N THR A 103 -1.93 30.59 15.87
CA THR A 103 -3.23 30.34 16.53
C THR A 103 -4.34 30.41 15.50
N PHE A 104 -5.58 30.10 15.89
CA PHE A 104 -6.73 30.35 15.02
C PHE A 104 -7.08 31.84 15.00
N GLY A 105 -7.36 32.36 13.80
CA GLY A 105 -7.71 33.76 13.62
C GLY A 105 -7.95 34.10 12.15
N THR A 106 -8.13 35.39 11.90
CA THR A 106 -8.36 35.95 10.57
C THR A 106 -7.23 36.92 10.24
N ALA A 107 -6.57 36.71 9.11
CA ALA A 107 -5.52 37.57 8.58
C ALA A 107 -5.49 37.46 7.05
N GLU A 108 -4.78 38.37 6.37
CA GLU A 108 -4.58 38.31 4.91
C GLU A 108 -3.87 37.02 4.49
N THR A 109 -2.86 36.61 5.27
CA THR A 109 -2.18 35.33 5.10
C THR A 109 -2.66 34.38 6.18
N SER A 110 -3.33 33.32 5.78
CA SER A 110 -3.83 32.28 6.67
C SER A 110 -3.86 30.92 5.97
N TRP A 111 -3.85 29.85 6.76
CA TRP A 111 -3.83 28.47 6.25
C TRP A 111 -5.01 27.69 6.82
N PRO A 112 -5.82 26.99 6.01
CA PRO A 112 -6.89 26.15 6.50
C PRO A 112 -6.38 25.10 7.50
N TRP A 113 -7.05 24.96 8.65
CA TRP A 113 -6.65 23.95 9.64
C TRP A 113 -6.72 22.52 9.07
N THR A 114 -7.59 22.29 8.08
CA THR A 114 -7.75 21.01 7.37
C THR A 114 -6.50 20.58 6.60
N ASP A 115 -5.63 21.53 6.25
CA ASP A 115 -4.41 21.26 5.51
C ASP A 115 -3.31 20.76 6.46
N PHE A 116 -3.41 21.08 7.75
CA PHE A 116 -2.46 20.62 8.75
C PHE A 116 -2.57 19.12 8.97
N LYS A 117 -1.49 18.40 8.68
CA LYS A 117 -1.42 16.95 8.91
C LYS A 117 -0.56 16.62 10.12
N ARG A 118 -0.87 15.50 10.77
CA ARG A 118 0.00 14.89 11.77
C ARG A 118 0.71 13.72 11.11
N MET A 119 2.03 13.69 11.23
CA MET A 119 2.80 12.52 10.82
C MET A 119 2.81 11.46 11.92
N ASP A 120 2.78 10.19 11.49
CA ASP A 120 3.18 9.09 12.34
C ASP A 120 4.66 9.24 12.71
N SER A 121 5.01 8.85 13.94
CA SER A 121 6.41 8.87 14.35
C SER A 121 7.26 7.92 13.51
N LEU A 122 8.54 8.23 13.30
CA LEU A 122 9.48 7.34 12.61
C LEU A 122 9.51 5.94 13.23
N LYS A 123 9.39 5.83 14.55
CA LYS A 123 9.28 4.53 15.24
C LYS A 123 8.05 3.73 14.81
N SER A 124 6.90 4.40 14.67
CA SER A 124 5.68 3.74 14.20
C SER A 124 5.76 3.37 12.72
N ILE A 125 6.37 4.20 11.89
CA ILE A 125 6.57 3.90 10.46
C ILE A 125 7.50 2.70 10.32
N GLN A 126 8.62 2.69 11.05
CA GLN A 126 9.58 1.59 11.07
C GLN A 126 8.93 0.28 11.53
N ALA A 127 8.02 0.32 12.51
CA ALA A 127 7.30 -0.87 12.96
C ALA A 127 6.32 -1.44 11.92
N ARG A 128 5.88 -0.64 10.95
CA ARG A 128 5.01 -1.08 9.84
C ARG A 128 5.82 -1.54 8.61
N LEU A 129 7.13 -1.28 8.58
CA LEU A 129 7.99 -1.69 7.48
C LEU A 129 8.42 -3.14 7.68
N LEU A 130 7.94 -4.01 6.79
CA LEU A 130 8.37 -5.41 6.76
C LEU A 130 9.83 -5.50 6.28
N PRO A 131 10.58 -6.54 6.71
CA PRO A 131 11.94 -6.76 6.23
C PRO A 131 12.03 -6.80 4.69
N ALA A 132 13.15 -6.35 4.14
CA ALA A 132 13.43 -6.49 2.72
C ALA A 132 13.37 -7.98 2.31
N GLY A 133 12.85 -8.26 1.13
CA GLY A 133 12.70 -9.62 0.61
C GLY A 133 11.52 -10.43 1.17
N THR A 134 10.68 -9.89 2.06
CA THR A 134 9.56 -10.65 2.65
C THR A 134 8.16 -10.21 2.23
N ASN A 135 8.03 -9.10 1.49
CA ASN A 135 6.73 -8.50 1.18
C ASN A 135 6.57 -8.20 -0.33
N PRO A 136 6.11 -9.17 -1.14
CA PRO A 136 5.72 -8.92 -2.53
C PRO A 136 4.61 -7.87 -2.63
N GLN A 137 4.67 -7.03 -3.66
CA GLN A 137 3.68 -5.99 -3.97
C GLN A 137 3.14 -6.18 -5.39
N LEU A 138 1.85 -5.86 -5.56
CA LEU A 138 1.22 -5.80 -6.88
C LEU A 138 1.69 -4.53 -7.61
N TYR A 139 2.05 -4.69 -8.87
CA TYR A 139 2.55 -3.61 -9.71
C TYR A 139 1.87 -3.60 -11.08
N CYS A 140 1.32 -2.43 -11.42
CA CYS A 140 0.62 -2.18 -12.68
C CYS A 140 1.39 -1.24 -13.63
N GLY A 141 2.59 -0.82 -13.27
CA GLY A 141 3.46 -0.01 -14.13
C GLY A 141 4.23 -0.85 -15.15
N SER A 142 5.10 -0.20 -15.93
CA SER A 142 5.93 -0.90 -16.91
C SER A 142 7.01 -1.74 -16.23
N VAL A 143 7.09 -3.01 -16.60
CA VAL A 143 8.13 -3.95 -16.11
C VAL A 143 9.55 -3.54 -16.52
N SER A 144 9.71 -2.68 -17.54
CA SER A 144 11.00 -2.12 -17.95
C SER A 144 11.48 -0.96 -17.07
N THR A 145 10.61 -0.42 -16.22
CA THR A 145 10.87 0.74 -15.36
C THR A 145 10.49 0.44 -13.91
N ILE A 146 10.74 -0.79 -13.47
CA ILE A 146 10.58 -1.15 -12.05
C ILE A 146 11.48 -0.21 -11.23
N PRO A 147 10.94 0.41 -10.16
CA PRO A 147 11.71 1.37 -9.36
C PRO A 147 13.01 0.76 -8.80
N THR A 148 14.04 1.59 -8.68
CA THR A 148 15.32 1.19 -8.07
C THR A 148 15.11 0.57 -6.68
N GLY A 149 15.86 -0.49 -6.38
CA GLY A 149 15.74 -1.28 -5.15
C GLY A 149 14.62 -2.32 -5.17
N TRP A 150 13.76 -2.32 -6.20
CA TRP A 150 12.74 -3.34 -6.43
C TRP A 150 13.13 -4.24 -7.59
N GLN A 151 12.64 -5.47 -7.57
CA GLN A 151 12.77 -6.41 -8.68
C GLN A 151 11.52 -7.28 -8.83
N LEU A 152 11.42 -8.01 -9.96
CA LEU A 152 10.40 -9.03 -10.13
C LEU A 152 10.58 -10.18 -9.12
N CYS A 153 9.46 -10.71 -8.65
CA CYS A 153 9.40 -12.00 -7.97
C CYS A 153 9.51 -13.13 -9.01
N ASP A 154 10.73 -13.41 -9.47
CA ASP A 154 10.99 -14.32 -10.59
C ASP A 154 11.88 -15.52 -10.25
N GLY A 155 12.28 -15.67 -8.98
CA GLY A 155 13.21 -16.73 -8.52
C GLY A 155 14.66 -16.27 -8.42
N SER A 156 15.02 -15.13 -9.02
CA SER A 156 16.37 -14.59 -8.92
C SER A 156 16.60 -13.93 -7.56
N ASN A 157 17.86 -13.83 -7.13
CA ASN A 157 18.28 -13.13 -5.91
C ASN A 157 17.52 -13.56 -4.63
N GLY A 158 17.11 -14.83 -4.57
CA GLY A 158 16.37 -15.38 -3.42
C GLY A 158 14.90 -14.97 -3.35
N THR A 159 14.36 -14.33 -4.39
CA THR A 159 12.92 -14.01 -4.47
C THR A 159 12.08 -15.26 -4.78
N PRO A 160 10.80 -15.31 -4.36
CA PRO A 160 9.89 -16.33 -4.84
C PRO A 160 9.62 -16.14 -6.34
N ASN A 161 9.42 -17.23 -7.08
CA ASN A 161 8.99 -17.14 -8.49
C ASN A 161 7.46 -17.14 -8.58
N LEU A 162 6.87 -15.95 -8.70
CA LEU A 162 5.42 -15.74 -8.74
C LEU A 162 4.88 -15.53 -10.17
N LYS A 163 5.72 -15.71 -11.20
CA LYS A 163 5.32 -15.52 -12.60
C LYS A 163 4.24 -16.52 -12.99
N GLY A 164 3.06 -16.00 -13.38
CA GLY A 164 1.94 -16.82 -13.84
C GLY A 164 1.24 -17.64 -12.75
N GLN A 165 1.53 -17.35 -11.47
CA GLN A 165 0.92 -18.02 -10.32
C GLN A 165 -0.31 -17.24 -9.83
N PHE A 166 -1.30 -17.98 -9.31
CA PHE A 166 -2.37 -17.42 -8.48
C PHE A 166 -1.99 -17.63 -7.01
N ILE A 167 -2.08 -16.57 -6.21
CA ILE A 167 -1.73 -16.64 -4.79
C ILE A 167 -2.89 -17.25 -4.01
N VAL A 168 -2.57 -18.29 -3.23
CA VAL A 168 -3.45 -18.89 -2.23
C VAL A 168 -2.92 -18.54 -0.84
N GLY A 169 -3.83 -18.35 0.12
CA GLY A 169 -3.45 -18.06 1.50
C GLY A 169 -2.77 -19.27 2.14
N TYR A 170 -1.72 -19.01 2.93
CA TYR A 170 -1.15 -20.02 3.81
C TYR A 170 -2.20 -20.51 4.82
N ASP A 171 -2.30 -21.82 4.99
CA ASP A 171 -3.19 -22.47 5.96
C ASP A 171 -2.42 -23.60 6.67
N PRO A 172 -2.13 -23.49 7.98
CA PRO A 172 -1.39 -24.52 8.71
C PRO A 172 -2.12 -25.87 8.79
N ASP A 173 -3.44 -25.88 8.65
CA ASP A 173 -4.28 -27.07 8.81
C ASP A 173 -4.55 -27.79 7.48
N ASP A 174 -4.11 -27.21 6.35
CA ASP A 174 -4.25 -27.78 5.01
C ASP A 174 -2.88 -28.23 4.45
N ALA A 175 -2.76 -29.51 4.13
CA ALA A 175 -1.51 -30.09 3.61
C ALA A 175 -1.05 -29.47 2.28
N ASP A 176 -1.97 -28.89 1.49
CA ASP A 176 -1.64 -28.23 0.24
C ASP A 176 -1.06 -26.81 0.45
N TYR A 177 -1.34 -26.17 1.61
CA TYR A 177 -1.05 -24.75 1.88
C TYR A 177 -0.28 -24.48 3.18
N ASN A 178 0.16 -25.51 3.91
CA ASN A 178 0.83 -25.41 5.21
C ASN A 178 2.32 -25.00 5.16
N ALA A 179 2.84 -24.61 4.00
CA ALA A 179 4.19 -24.09 3.86
C ALA A 179 4.26 -22.99 2.79
N ILE A 180 5.12 -22.00 3.02
CA ILE A 180 5.36 -20.93 2.06
C ILE A 180 6.09 -21.50 0.83
N GLY A 181 5.55 -21.22 -0.35
CA GLY A 181 6.11 -21.66 -1.63
C GLY A 181 5.58 -23.00 -2.13
N MET A 182 4.59 -23.60 -1.44
CA MET A 182 3.82 -24.71 -2.02
C MET A 182 3.16 -24.28 -3.33
N ILE A 183 3.20 -25.16 -4.33
CA ILE A 183 2.64 -24.92 -5.66
C ILE A 183 1.68 -26.04 -6.06
N GLY A 184 0.68 -25.70 -6.85
CA GLY A 184 -0.32 -26.63 -7.36
C GLY A 184 -1.16 -26.03 -8.46
N GLY A 185 -2.26 -26.71 -8.80
CA GLY A 185 -3.20 -26.25 -9.82
C GLY A 185 -2.76 -26.53 -11.25
N SER A 186 -3.64 -26.24 -12.20
CA SER A 186 -3.41 -26.46 -13.62
C SER A 186 -4.22 -25.47 -14.45
N LYS A 187 -3.59 -24.90 -15.49
CA LYS A 187 -4.22 -23.94 -16.41
C LYS A 187 -5.35 -24.58 -17.23
N LYS A 188 -5.17 -25.84 -17.62
CA LYS A 188 -6.17 -26.63 -18.31
C LYS A 188 -6.30 -27.99 -17.63
N VAL A 189 -7.49 -28.57 -17.67
CA VAL A 189 -7.79 -29.89 -17.10
C VAL A 189 -8.47 -30.75 -18.16
N SER A 190 -8.13 -32.03 -18.20
CA SER A 190 -8.77 -33.04 -19.03
C SER A 190 -9.80 -33.82 -18.24
N LEU A 191 -10.95 -34.13 -18.85
CA LEU A 191 -11.89 -35.08 -18.28
C LEU A 191 -11.32 -36.49 -18.41
N THR A 192 -11.20 -37.20 -17.29
CA THR A 192 -10.85 -38.63 -17.27
C THR A 192 -12.11 -39.49 -17.20
N ALA A 193 -11.99 -40.79 -17.50
CA ALA A 193 -13.10 -41.72 -17.37
C ALA A 193 -13.72 -41.71 -15.95
N THR A 194 -12.90 -41.52 -14.91
CA THR A 194 -13.36 -41.41 -13.51
C THR A 194 -14.18 -40.16 -13.25
N ASN A 195 -13.92 -39.06 -13.97
CA ASN A 195 -14.66 -37.80 -13.82
C ASN A 195 -15.95 -37.76 -14.63
N ASN A 196 -16.21 -38.73 -15.51
CA ASN A 196 -17.32 -38.69 -16.46
C ASN A 196 -18.67 -39.18 -15.89
N GLY A 197 -18.71 -39.52 -14.60
CA GLY A 197 -19.89 -40.06 -13.93
C GLY A 197 -20.36 -41.41 -14.48
N ALA A 198 -21.17 -42.12 -13.69
CA ALA A 198 -21.86 -43.30 -14.19
C ALA A 198 -22.89 -42.87 -15.24
N HIS A 199 -22.84 -43.45 -16.43
CA HIS A 199 -23.81 -43.24 -17.48
C HIS A 199 -24.12 -44.56 -18.20
N SER A 200 -25.22 -44.60 -18.93
CA SER A 200 -25.63 -45.76 -19.70
C SER A 200 -26.21 -45.34 -21.04
N HIS A 201 -26.18 -46.26 -22.00
CA HIS A 201 -26.80 -46.09 -23.30
C HIS A 201 -27.92 -47.11 -23.44
N THR A 202 -29.06 -46.67 -23.99
CA THR A 202 -30.15 -47.55 -24.39
C THR A 202 -30.19 -47.61 -25.91
N TYR A 203 -30.55 -48.77 -26.45
CA TYR A 203 -30.86 -48.93 -27.87
C TYR A 203 -32.21 -49.64 -28.00
N LYS A 204 -32.91 -49.39 -29.10
CA LYS A 204 -34.14 -50.10 -29.41
C LYS A 204 -33.80 -51.27 -30.33
N GLN A 205 -34.22 -52.46 -29.92
CA GLN A 205 -34.17 -53.65 -30.74
C GLN A 205 -35.57 -53.93 -31.28
N TYR A 206 -35.66 -54.13 -32.59
CA TYR A 206 -36.90 -54.54 -33.24
C TYR A 206 -36.73 -55.96 -33.80
N GLU A 207 -37.76 -56.79 -33.64
CA GLU A 207 -37.84 -58.10 -34.28
C GLU A 207 -38.56 -57.94 -35.63
N LEU A 208 -37.91 -58.34 -36.72
CA LEU A 208 -38.47 -58.31 -38.07
C LEU A 208 -38.45 -59.72 -38.69
N ASP A 209 -39.37 -59.99 -39.61
CA ASP A 209 -39.47 -61.28 -40.31
C ASP A 209 -38.42 -61.43 -41.45
N GLN A 210 -37.68 -60.36 -41.77
CA GLN A 210 -36.56 -60.38 -42.73
C GLN A 210 -35.36 -59.55 -42.21
N GLU A 211 -34.15 -59.92 -42.64
CA GLU A 211 -32.92 -59.17 -42.36
C GLU A 211 -32.96 -57.80 -43.05
N VAL A 212 -32.85 -56.73 -42.26
CA VAL A 212 -32.64 -55.37 -42.77
C VAL A 212 -31.38 -54.84 -42.12
N SER A 213 -30.31 -54.65 -42.89
CA SER A 213 -29.09 -54.02 -42.39
C SER A 213 -29.35 -52.52 -42.23
N SER A 214 -29.62 -52.08 -41.00
CA SER A 214 -29.63 -50.65 -40.68
C SER A 214 -28.25 -50.21 -40.21
N ASN A 215 -27.50 -49.55 -41.09
CA ASN A 215 -26.35 -48.74 -40.70
C ASN A 215 -26.87 -47.36 -40.28
N GLY A 216 -27.34 -47.23 -39.04
CA GLY A 216 -27.86 -45.96 -38.53
C GLY A 216 -28.13 -45.97 -37.02
N SER A 217 -27.74 -44.87 -36.37
CA SER A 217 -27.69 -44.66 -34.93
C SER A 217 -28.93 -45.13 -34.15
N GLY A 218 -28.74 -46.13 -33.27
CA GLY A 218 -29.67 -46.49 -32.19
C GLY A 218 -30.73 -47.57 -32.47
N VAL A 219 -30.76 -48.14 -33.68
CA VAL A 219 -31.77 -49.16 -34.05
C VAL A 219 -31.09 -50.40 -34.66
N ARG A 220 -31.37 -51.57 -34.08
CA ARG A 220 -31.03 -52.87 -34.66
C ARG A 220 -32.29 -53.68 -34.93
N ALA A 221 -32.42 -54.19 -36.15
CA ALA A 221 -33.40 -55.21 -36.50
C ALA A 221 -32.76 -56.59 -36.46
N ILE A 222 -33.36 -57.56 -35.76
CA ILE A 222 -32.95 -58.97 -35.80
C ILE A 222 -34.06 -59.83 -36.37
N ASN A 223 -33.68 -60.91 -37.05
CA ASN A 223 -34.62 -61.91 -37.53
C ASN A 223 -35.20 -62.69 -36.34
N LYS A 224 -36.54 -62.79 -36.28
CA LYS A 224 -37.30 -63.45 -35.20
C LYS A 224 -36.88 -64.90 -34.91
N SER A 225 -36.28 -65.59 -35.89
CA SER A 225 -35.83 -66.98 -35.75
C SER A 225 -34.39 -67.14 -35.25
N ASN A 226 -33.65 -66.05 -34.98
CA ASN A 226 -32.22 -66.09 -34.72
C ASN A 226 -31.86 -65.69 -33.27
N THR A 227 -31.41 -66.65 -32.47
CA THR A 227 -30.94 -66.42 -31.09
C THR A 227 -29.48 -65.96 -31.08
N GLN A 228 -29.21 -64.71 -31.47
CA GLN A 228 -27.85 -64.15 -31.38
C GLN A 228 -27.59 -63.47 -30.03
N THR A 229 -26.62 -63.98 -29.28
CA THR A 229 -25.97 -63.27 -28.16
C THR A 229 -24.73 -62.55 -28.70
N GLY A 230 -24.64 -61.24 -28.53
CA GLY A 230 -23.50 -60.43 -29.02
C GLY A 230 -23.22 -59.24 -28.13
N SER A 231 -21.95 -58.81 -28.09
CA SER A 231 -21.54 -57.53 -27.51
C SER A 231 -21.54 -56.47 -28.60
N PHE A 232 -22.05 -55.28 -28.28
CA PHE A 232 -22.16 -54.16 -29.22
C PHE A 232 -21.56 -52.91 -28.57
N THR A 233 -20.86 -52.11 -29.36
CA THR A 233 -20.20 -50.88 -28.90
C THR A 233 -20.83 -49.69 -29.61
N THR A 234 -21.09 -48.62 -28.88
CA THR A 234 -21.48 -47.33 -29.47
C THR A 234 -20.27 -46.65 -30.09
N GLU A 235 -20.51 -45.66 -30.96
CA GLU A 235 -19.42 -44.78 -31.40
C GLU A 235 -18.84 -43.99 -30.22
N GLN A 236 -17.55 -43.66 -30.30
CA GLN A 236 -16.91 -42.79 -29.32
C GLN A 236 -17.43 -41.36 -29.51
N SER A 237 -17.71 -40.67 -28.41
CA SER A 237 -18.11 -39.26 -28.40
C SER A 237 -17.28 -38.47 -27.39
N GLY A 238 -17.05 -37.20 -27.68
CA GLY A 238 -16.17 -36.30 -26.92
C GLY A 238 -14.78 -36.17 -27.55
N SER A 239 -14.24 -34.95 -27.56
CA SER A 239 -12.92 -34.66 -28.14
C SER A 239 -11.74 -35.03 -27.21
N GLY A 240 -11.99 -35.23 -25.92
CA GLY A 240 -10.96 -35.43 -24.90
C GLY A 240 -10.02 -34.23 -24.71
N THR A 241 -10.31 -33.09 -25.34
CA THR A 241 -9.43 -31.91 -25.31
C THR A 241 -9.52 -31.19 -23.97
N PRO A 242 -8.38 -30.84 -23.33
CA PRO A 242 -8.38 -30.09 -22.08
C PRO A 242 -9.10 -28.75 -22.20
N HIS A 243 -9.93 -28.42 -21.21
CA HIS A 243 -10.63 -27.12 -21.15
C HIS A 243 -9.92 -26.13 -20.22
N GLU A 244 -10.23 -24.84 -20.39
CA GLU A 244 -9.75 -23.76 -19.52
C GLU A 244 -10.25 -24.00 -18.09
N ASN A 245 -9.35 -23.86 -17.10
CA ASN A 245 -9.63 -24.09 -15.69
C ASN A 245 -9.48 -22.80 -14.84
N ARG A 246 -9.05 -21.70 -15.45
CA ARG A 246 -8.91 -20.42 -14.74
C ARG A 246 -10.24 -19.65 -14.73
N PRO A 247 -10.62 -19.06 -13.60
CA PRO A 247 -11.59 -17.97 -13.56
C PRO A 247 -11.11 -16.78 -14.41
N PRO A 248 -11.98 -15.80 -14.71
CA PRO A 248 -11.55 -14.52 -15.28
C PRO A 248 -10.40 -13.91 -14.47
N TYR A 249 -9.34 -13.47 -15.15
CA TYR A 249 -8.15 -12.93 -14.50
C TYR A 249 -7.65 -11.65 -15.18
N TYR A 250 -6.96 -10.82 -14.40
CA TYR A 250 -6.24 -9.64 -14.87
C TYR A 250 -4.76 -9.78 -14.50
N THR A 251 -3.86 -9.46 -15.43
CA THR A 251 -2.42 -9.68 -15.23
C THR A 251 -1.77 -8.44 -14.62
N LEU A 252 -1.17 -8.61 -13.44
CA LEU A 252 -0.25 -7.66 -12.80
C LEU A 252 1.08 -8.33 -12.53
N ALA A 253 2.13 -7.53 -12.34
CA ALA A 253 3.42 -8.04 -11.89
C ALA A 253 3.45 -8.14 -10.36
N TYR A 254 4.17 -9.13 -9.85
CA TYR A 254 4.63 -9.16 -8.46
C TYR A 254 6.07 -8.64 -8.41
N ILE A 255 6.30 -7.58 -7.64
CA ILE A 255 7.63 -7.02 -7.38
C ILE A 255 7.95 -7.06 -5.89
N ILE A 256 9.23 -7.03 -5.52
CA ILE A 256 9.66 -7.05 -4.12
C ILE A 256 10.89 -6.17 -3.92
N TYR A 257 10.96 -5.50 -2.77
CA TYR A 257 12.08 -4.65 -2.40
C TYR A 257 13.24 -5.49 -1.85
N ILE A 258 14.45 -5.27 -2.37
CA ILE A 258 15.67 -6.02 -2.02
C ILE A 258 16.76 -5.14 -1.41
N GLY A 259 16.78 -3.83 -1.69
CA GLY A 259 17.82 -2.89 -1.22
C GLY A 259 18.46 -2.08 -2.33
#